data_AF-U2SUD9-F1
#
_entry.id   AF-U2SUD9-F1
#
_cell.length_a   1.000
_cell.length_b   1.000
_cell.length_c   1.000
_cell.angle_alpha   90.00
_cell.angle_beta   90.00
_cell.angle_gamma   90.00
#
_symmetry.space_group_name_H-M   'P 1'
#
loop_
_entity.id
_entity.type
_entity.pdbx_description
1 polymer ?
#
loop_
_entity_poly.entity_id
_entity_poly.type
_entity_poly.pdbx_seq_one_letter_code
_entity_poly.pdbx_strand_id
1 'polypeptide(L)'
;MVNKFINQQYDKKYNNDYNKKKFYEMYKKKNPSNLKTFEDFSKLIDDNIDNQSYQSFNADDISNYFIGLYIAFLNFNSHYERNKYTMVNNPRWPYGSNSFAIQSNIDTIYFQILDYNIGNFENIIIWEEHCKKVKETLDFIDENKLKVSEDIENLKEDMKTLDVIIKEFFDIISEKNLNEINLLDNKIREIKLKNSNYERSMRNSIIANQYYLYNFLKIFVKEIEQQKSYGKNILNTMGIFLSIFSVIGLGISSILNIKNNHFSIWSMICGVILITMSGLFYLINFDERIKNKVIKILFPITMGMVLIVIGGVSFGYFPEKNENISKLEEQIQELINKNNEIEKRLDYEKRISKLENK
;
A
#
# COMPACT_ATOMS: atom_id res chain seq x y z
N MET A 1 -24.20 -7.83 -11.09
CA MET A 1 -24.22 -8.02 -9.63
C MET A 1 -23.99 -6.64 -9.03
N VAL A 2 -25.07 -5.97 -8.64
CA VAL A 2 -25.03 -4.58 -8.15
C VAL A 2 -24.31 -4.60 -6.80
N ASN A 3 -23.20 -3.86 -6.69
CA ASN A 3 -22.52 -3.63 -5.44
C ASN A 3 -23.53 -3.04 -4.44
N LYS A 4 -23.91 -3.88 -3.47
CA LYS A 4 -24.67 -3.47 -2.29
C LYS A 4 -23.69 -2.65 -1.45
N PHE A 5 -23.53 -1.36 -1.79
CA PHE A 5 -22.78 -0.43 -0.96
C PHE A 5 -23.41 -0.49 0.44
N ILE A 6 -22.59 -0.87 1.41
CA ILE A 6 -22.95 -1.04 2.82
C ILE A 6 -23.73 0.20 3.28
N ASN A 7 -24.87 0.02 3.95
CA ASN A 7 -25.60 1.08 4.65
C ASN A 7 -24.61 1.94 5.43
N GLN A 8 -24.31 3.15 4.96
CA GLN A 8 -23.36 4.05 5.61
C GLN A 8 -23.98 4.59 6.90
N GLN A 9 -23.82 3.86 8.00
CA GLN A 9 -24.17 4.38 9.31
C GLN A 9 -23.07 5.36 9.75
N TYR A 10 -23.37 6.66 9.80
CA TYR A 10 -22.48 7.68 10.36
C TYR A 10 -22.39 7.51 11.88
N ASP A 11 -21.21 7.79 12.45
CA ASP A 11 -21.03 7.72 13.90
C ASP A 11 -21.94 8.72 14.61
N LYS A 12 -22.71 8.24 15.59
CA LYS A 12 -23.63 9.04 16.41
C LYS A 12 -22.92 10.09 17.24
N LYS A 13 -21.60 9.98 17.44
CA LYS A 13 -20.81 11.01 18.12
C LYS A 13 -20.77 12.31 17.34
N TYR A 14 -20.89 12.29 16.00
CA TYR A 14 -20.86 13.50 15.15
C TYR A 14 -22.14 13.68 14.33
N ASN A 15 -22.85 12.59 13.99
CA ASN A 15 -24.24 12.66 13.56
C ASN A 15 -25.18 12.75 14.77
N ASN A 16 -25.33 13.96 15.31
CA ASN A 16 -26.08 14.22 16.54
C ASN A 16 -26.87 15.54 16.47
N ASP A 17 -27.83 15.71 17.37
CA ASP A 17 -28.66 16.90 17.46
C ASP A 17 -27.87 18.19 17.71
N TYR A 18 -26.73 18.11 18.38
CA TYR A 18 -25.90 19.29 18.64
C TYR A 18 -25.33 19.86 17.33
N ASN A 19 -24.72 19.03 16.50
CA ASN A 19 -24.21 19.46 15.20
C ASN A 19 -25.36 19.83 14.26
N LYS A 20 -26.46 19.06 14.22
CA LYS A 20 -27.65 19.44 13.43
C LYS A 20 -28.18 20.83 13.81
N LYS A 21 -28.23 21.16 15.11
CA LYS A 21 -28.62 22.49 15.58
C LYS A 21 -27.68 23.58 15.11
N LYS A 22 -26.36 23.34 15.06
CA LYS A 22 -25.39 24.32 14.51
C LYS A 22 -25.64 24.62 13.04
N PHE A 23 -25.90 23.61 12.23
CA PHE A 23 -26.24 23.81 10.82
C PHE A 23 -27.59 24.49 10.64
N TYR A 24 -28.57 24.16 11.48
CA TYR A 24 -29.85 24.84 11.51
C TYR A 24 -29.72 26.33 11.92
N GLU A 25 -28.87 26.67 12.90
CA GLU A 25 -28.57 28.06 13.27
C GLU A 25 -27.96 28.85 12.10
N MET A 26 -27.04 28.24 11.33
CA MET A 26 -26.47 28.84 10.13
C MET A 26 -27.52 29.06 9.04
N TYR A 27 -28.38 28.05 8.81
CA TYR A 27 -29.53 28.15 7.90
C TYR A 27 -30.46 29.31 8.28
N LYS A 28 -30.84 29.40 9.56
CA LYS A 28 -31.71 30.48 10.06
C LYS A 28 -31.11 31.86 9.80
N LYS A 29 -29.80 32.02 9.99
CA LYS A 29 -29.10 33.28 9.78
C LYS A 29 -29.10 33.72 8.31
N LYS A 30 -29.08 32.77 7.37
CA LYS A 30 -29.04 33.06 5.92
C LYS A 30 -30.42 33.11 5.25
N ASN A 31 -31.46 32.50 5.81
CA ASN A 31 -32.81 32.54 5.26
C ASN A 31 -33.90 32.83 6.33
N PRO A 32 -34.02 34.08 6.81
CA PRO A 32 -34.93 34.41 7.91
C PRO A 32 -36.43 34.35 7.55
N SER A 33 -36.78 34.36 6.26
CA SER A 33 -38.16 34.60 5.80
C SER A 33 -38.97 33.33 5.51
N ASN A 34 -38.32 32.17 5.31
CA ASN A 34 -38.97 30.89 5.03
C ASN A 34 -38.30 29.77 5.81
N LEU A 35 -38.61 29.69 7.11
CA LEU A 35 -37.96 28.82 8.08
C LEU A 35 -38.73 27.50 8.26
N LYS A 36 -38.11 26.39 7.87
CA LYS A 36 -38.49 25.06 8.37
C LYS A 36 -38.26 25.00 9.89
N THR A 37 -39.01 24.19 10.62
CA THR A 37 -38.71 23.92 12.04
C THR A 37 -37.39 23.15 12.17
N PHE A 38 -36.82 23.10 13.38
CA PHE A 38 -35.62 22.28 13.60
C PHE A 38 -35.93 20.80 13.36
N GLU A 39 -37.11 20.35 13.77
CA GLU A 39 -37.61 19.00 13.60
C GLU A 39 -37.72 18.64 12.11
N ASP A 40 -38.29 19.54 11.29
CA ASP A 40 -38.37 19.34 9.83
C ASP A 40 -36.98 19.31 9.19
N PHE A 41 -36.08 20.20 9.60
CA PHE A 41 -34.70 20.25 9.11
C PHE A 41 -33.93 18.96 9.45
N SER A 42 -34.03 18.51 10.71
CA SER A 42 -33.41 17.25 11.15
C SER A 42 -33.98 16.05 10.41
N LYS A 43 -35.31 15.99 10.24
CA LYS A 43 -35.96 14.90 9.52
C LYS A 43 -35.48 14.83 8.07
N LEU A 44 -35.34 15.96 7.40
CA LEU A 44 -34.81 15.99 6.03
C LEU A 44 -33.35 15.51 5.96
N ILE A 45 -32.53 15.83 6.96
CA ILE A 45 -31.17 15.26 7.04
C ILE A 45 -31.24 13.74 7.15
N ASP A 46 -32.05 13.21 8.08
CA ASP A 46 -32.15 11.78 8.33
C ASP A 46 -32.71 11.03 7.11
N ASP A 47 -33.77 11.57 6.48
CA ASP A 47 -34.35 11.03 5.25
C ASP A 47 -33.32 10.97 4.10
N ASN A 48 -32.38 11.93 4.01
CA ASN A 48 -31.34 11.95 2.99
C ASN A 48 -30.18 11.00 3.29
N ILE A 49 -29.88 10.77 4.56
CA ILE A 49 -28.90 9.76 4.96
C ILE A 49 -29.43 8.36 4.64
N ASP A 50 -30.72 8.11 4.92
CA ASP A 50 -31.34 6.78 4.79
C ASP A 50 -31.67 6.41 3.34
N ASN A 51 -32.11 7.36 2.51
CA ASN A 51 -32.64 7.03 1.19
C ASN A 51 -31.60 6.77 0.09
N GLN A 52 -30.29 7.02 0.32
CA GLN A 52 -29.14 6.86 -0.61
C GLN A 52 -29.31 7.37 -2.06
N SER A 53 -30.47 7.91 -2.40
CA SER A 53 -30.77 8.62 -3.61
C SER A 53 -30.43 10.06 -3.29
N TYR A 54 -29.46 10.61 -4.01
CA TYR A 54 -29.45 12.04 -4.26
C TYR A 54 -30.84 12.35 -4.83
N GLN A 55 -31.81 12.70 -3.97
CA GLN A 55 -32.98 13.40 -4.48
C GLN A 55 -32.40 14.61 -5.18
N SER A 56 -32.79 14.81 -6.44
CA SER A 56 -32.43 16.01 -7.18
C SER A 56 -33.09 17.17 -6.43
N PHE A 57 -32.37 17.70 -5.45
CA PHE A 57 -32.81 18.83 -4.66
C PHE A 57 -33.03 19.98 -5.64
N ASN A 58 -34.19 20.62 -5.55
CA ASN A 58 -34.37 21.92 -6.19
C ASN A 58 -33.26 22.84 -5.67
N ALA A 59 -32.46 23.35 -6.61
CA ALA A 59 -31.24 24.10 -6.32
C ALA A 59 -31.51 25.51 -5.76
N ASP A 60 -32.79 25.91 -5.70
CA ASP A 60 -33.26 27.21 -5.21
C ASP A 60 -33.60 27.26 -3.71
N ASP A 61 -33.48 26.14 -2.97
CA ASP A 61 -33.82 26.09 -1.55
C ASP A 61 -32.55 26.16 -0.67
N ILE A 62 -32.37 27.29 0.02
CA ILE A 62 -31.27 27.52 0.97
C ILE A 62 -31.20 26.41 2.04
N SER A 63 -32.33 25.79 2.41
CA SER A 63 -32.31 24.66 3.35
C SER A 63 -31.60 23.43 2.77
N ASN A 64 -31.71 23.18 1.46
CA ASN A 64 -31.01 22.08 0.78
C ASN A 64 -29.50 22.29 0.78
N TYR A 65 -29.02 23.54 0.66
CA TYR A 65 -27.59 23.85 0.81
C TYR A 65 -27.07 23.42 2.18
N PHE A 66 -27.75 23.79 3.27
CA PHE A 66 -27.30 23.46 4.63
C PHE A 66 -27.44 21.98 4.97
N ILE A 67 -28.45 21.28 4.41
CA ILE A 67 -28.56 19.83 4.48
C ILE A 67 -27.37 19.17 3.76
N GLY A 68 -27.07 19.60 2.54
CA GLY A 68 -25.92 19.11 1.77
C GLY A 68 -24.59 19.38 2.46
N LEU A 69 -24.43 20.56 3.07
CA LEU A 69 -23.25 20.91 3.83
C LEU A 69 -23.09 20.04 5.09
N TYR A 70 -24.18 19.72 5.78
CA TYR A 70 -24.16 18.79 6.92
C TYR A 70 -23.74 17.38 6.47
N ILE A 71 -24.25 16.90 5.34
CA ILE A 71 -23.83 15.60 4.77
C ILE A 71 -22.35 15.63 4.38
N ALA A 72 -21.86 16.72 3.80
CA ALA A 72 -20.43 16.89 3.50
C ALA A 72 -19.57 16.86 4.78
N PHE A 73 -20.02 17.52 5.85
CA PHE A 73 -19.40 17.47 7.17
C PHE A 73 -19.36 16.04 7.76
N LEU A 74 -20.44 15.28 7.61
CA LEU A 74 -20.48 13.88 8.05
C LEU A 74 -19.52 13.00 7.24
N ASN A 75 -19.47 13.18 5.92
CA ASN A 75 -18.51 12.49 5.05
C ASN A 75 -17.06 12.81 5.42
N PHE A 76 -16.78 14.07 5.74
CA PHE A 76 -15.47 14.51 6.22
C PHE A 76 -15.08 13.80 7.54
N ASN A 77 -15.98 13.72 8.53
CA ASN A 77 -15.73 12.97 9.76
C ASN A 77 -15.51 11.48 9.49
N SER A 78 -16.37 10.87 8.68
CA SER A 78 -16.27 9.45 8.35
C SER A 78 -15.01 9.09 7.56
N HIS A 79 -14.41 10.02 6.81
CA HIS A 79 -13.11 9.81 6.18
C HIS A 79 -12.04 9.42 7.22
N TYR A 80 -11.96 10.15 8.34
CA TYR A 80 -10.97 9.90 9.38
C TYR A 80 -11.33 8.72 10.29
N GLU A 81 -12.61 8.37 10.40
CA GLU A 81 -13.05 7.18 11.15
C GLU A 81 -12.80 5.87 10.38
N ARG A 82 -13.18 5.82 9.10
CA ARG A 82 -13.27 4.58 8.31
C ARG A 82 -11.96 4.23 7.61
N ASN A 83 -11.10 5.20 7.31
CA ASN A 83 -9.79 4.95 6.70
C ASN A 83 -8.75 4.33 7.66
N LYS A 84 -9.16 3.90 8.86
CA LYS A 84 -8.33 3.04 9.73
C LYS A 84 -8.09 1.65 9.11
N TYR A 85 -8.91 1.21 8.16
CA TYR A 85 -8.82 -0.16 7.60
C TYR A 85 -8.95 -0.34 6.08
N THR A 86 -9.35 0.67 5.28
CA THR A 86 -9.39 0.52 3.81
C THR A 86 -9.19 1.86 3.06
N MET A 87 -8.44 1.82 1.96
CA MET A 87 -8.19 2.94 1.03
C MET A 87 -9.49 3.36 0.33
N VAL A 88 -10.08 4.52 0.64
CA VAL A 88 -10.97 5.19 -0.34
C VAL A 88 -10.92 6.72 -0.22
N ASN A 89 -10.67 7.35 -1.38
CA ASN A 89 -10.63 8.78 -1.74
C ASN A 89 -9.24 9.43 -1.76
N ASN A 90 -8.94 10.05 -2.91
CA ASN A 90 -7.79 10.92 -3.12
C ASN A 90 -7.94 12.14 -2.18
N PRO A 91 -7.04 12.34 -1.21
CA PRO A 91 -7.13 13.42 -0.23
C PRO A 91 -7.09 14.83 -0.86
N ARG A 92 -6.76 14.94 -2.16
CA ARG A 92 -6.79 16.19 -2.93
C ARG A 92 -8.19 16.63 -3.36
N TRP A 93 -9.22 15.79 -3.19
CA TRP A 93 -10.60 16.13 -3.55
C TRP A 93 -11.37 16.49 -2.28
N PRO A 94 -11.83 17.75 -2.11
CA PRO A 94 -12.59 18.13 -0.92
C PRO A 94 -14.00 17.54 -0.92
N TYR A 95 -14.56 17.36 0.28
CA TYR A 95 -15.99 17.13 0.44
C TYR A 95 -16.72 18.48 0.44
N GLY A 96 -17.67 18.71 -0.47
CA GLY A 96 -18.42 19.96 -0.46
C GLY A 96 -19.64 19.94 -1.36
N SER A 97 -20.53 20.92 -1.17
CA SER A 97 -21.80 21.05 -1.89
C SER A 97 -21.64 21.93 -3.13
N ASN A 98 -20.98 21.41 -4.17
CA ASN A 98 -20.68 22.14 -5.41
C ASN A 98 -21.93 22.65 -6.15
N SER A 99 -23.00 21.88 -6.19
CA SER A 99 -24.16 22.19 -7.04
C SER A 99 -25.12 23.22 -6.44
N PHE A 100 -25.05 23.53 -5.15
CA PHE A 100 -26.06 24.34 -4.45
C PHE A 100 -25.62 25.78 -4.12
N ALA A 101 -24.31 26.03 -4.02
CA ALA A 101 -23.77 27.34 -3.63
C ALA A 101 -23.85 28.37 -4.76
N ILE A 102 -23.70 27.93 -6.01
CA ILE A 102 -23.60 28.79 -7.20
C ILE A 102 -24.89 29.60 -7.45
N GLN A 103 -26.06 29.10 -7.02
CA GLN A 103 -27.36 29.75 -7.27
C GLN A 103 -27.89 30.57 -6.08
N SER A 104 -27.33 30.44 -4.88
CA SER A 104 -27.87 31.06 -3.64
C SER A 104 -27.08 32.28 -3.12
N ASN A 105 -26.02 32.75 -3.80
CA ASN A 105 -25.10 33.80 -3.29
C ASN A 105 -24.57 33.49 -1.86
N ILE A 106 -24.34 32.21 -1.55
CA ILE A 106 -23.76 31.75 -0.29
C ILE A 106 -22.33 31.32 -0.58
N ASP A 107 -21.39 31.72 0.27
CA ASP A 107 -19.99 31.28 0.18
C ASP A 107 -19.93 29.75 0.15
N THR A 108 -19.25 29.20 -0.86
CA THR A 108 -19.13 27.75 -0.97
C THR A 108 -18.13 27.24 0.05
N ILE A 109 -18.59 26.38 0.95
CA ILE A 109 -17.74 25.74 1.95
C ILE A 109 -17.36 24.34 1.47
N TYR A 110 -16.06 24.07 1.50
CA TYR A 110 -15.47 22.78 1.17
C TYR A 110 -14.68 22.27 2.36
N PHE A 111 -14.95 21.05 2.79
CA PHE A 111 -14.18 20.33 3.79
C PHE A 111 -12.99 19.64 3.12
N GLN A 112 -11.82 20.23 3.26
CA GLN A 112 -10.56 19.74 2.71
C GLN A 112 -9.88 18.76 3.67
N ILE A 113 -9.54 17.57 3.17
CA ILE A 113 -8.77 16.56 3.91
C ILE A 113 -7.28 16.96 3.93
N LEU A 114 -6.57 16.68 5.02
CA LEU A 114 -5.12 16.79 5.06
C LEU A 114 -4.47 15.61 4.34
N ASP A 115 -3.75 15.86 3.24
CA ASP A 115 -2.94 14.85 2.56
C ASP A 115 -1.63 14.62 3.31
N TYR A 116 -1.52 13.49 3.99
CA TYR A 116 -0.30 13.08 4.68
C TYR A 116 0.80 12.61 3.73
N ASN A 117 0.51 12.36 2.45
CA ASN A 117 1.48 11.89 1.46
C ASN A 117 2.31 13.04 0.89
N ILE A 118 3.01 13.76 1.76
CA ILE A 118 3.72 15.00 1.43
C ILE A 118 4.79 14.82 0.34
N GLY A 119 5.37 13.63 0.20
CA GLY A 119 6.33 13.32 -0.87
C GLY A 119 5.70 13.20 -2.27
N ASN A 120 4.37 13.18 -2.38
CA ASN A 120 3.66 13.17 -3.66
C ASN A 120 3.35 14.58 -4.21
N PHE A 121 3.65 15.64 -3.45
CA PHE A 121 3.47 17.01 -3.93
C PHE A 121 4.55 17.37 -4.95
N GLU A 122 4.17 18.13 -5.97
CA GLU A 122 5.09 18.48 -7.07
C GLU A 122 6.05 19.60 -6.67
N ASN A 123 5.59 20.52 -5.82
CA ASN A 123 6.37 21.65 -5.32
C ASN A 123 5.73 22.21 -4.02
N ILE A 124 6.47 23.09 -3.35
CA ILE A 124 6.05 23.73 -2.10
C ILE A 124 4.80 24.62 -2.26
N ILE A 125 4.61 25.24 -3.43
CA ILE A 125 3.48 26.15 -3.69
C ILE A 125 2.15 25.38 -3.63
N ILE A 126 2.10 24.18 -4.22
CA ILE A 126 0.90 23.31 -4.17
C ILE A 126 0.62 22.85 -2.73
N TRP A 127 1.66 22.58 -1.94
CA TRP A 127 1.50 22.25 -0.53
C TRP A 127 0.94 23.42 0.28
N GLU A 128 1.45 24.63 0.06
CA GLU A 128 0.96 25.83 0.75
C GLU A 128 -0.51 26.12 0.41
N GLU A 129 -0.91 25.94 -0.86
CA GLU A 129 -2.30 26.05 -1.28
C GLU A 129 -3.18 24.99 -0.60
N HIS A 130 -2.68 23.76 -0.49
CA HIS A 130 -3.36 22.68 0.21
C HIS A 130 -3.55 22.99 1.70
N CYS A 131 -2.49 23.43 2.39
CA CYS A 131 -2.55 23.86 3.78
C CYS A 131 -3.54 25.00 4.00
N LYS A 132 -3.62 25.95 3.06
CA LYS A 132 -4.61 27.04 3.13
C LYS A 132 -6.04 26.51 3.14
N LYS A 133 -6.38 25.58 2.24
CA LYS A 133 -7.72 24.97 2.16
C LYS A 133 -8.06 24.13 3.40
N VAL A 134 -7.09 23.37 3.92
CA VAL A 134 -7.25 22.63 5.19
C VAL A 134 -7.50 23.61 6.34
N LYS A 135 -6.77 24.72 6.38
CA LYS A 135 -6.95 25.75 7.40
C LYS A 135 -8.34 26.40 7.33
N GLU A 136 -8.83 26.74 6.13
CA GLU A 136 -10.19 27.25 5.94
C GLU A 136 -11.26 26.28 6.49
N THR A 137 -11.02 24.97 6.32
CA THR A 137 -11.90 23.93 6.89
C THR A 137 -11.87 23.93 8.42
N LEU A 138 -10.68 24.00 9.02
CA LEU A 138 -10.52 24.01 10.48
C LEU A 138 -11.08 25.29 11.11
N ASP A 139 -10.83 26.44 10.49
CA ASP A 139 -11.36 27.73 10.93
C ASP A 139 -12.91 27.69 10.90
N PHE A 140 -13.52 27.13 9.84
CA PHE A 140 -14.97 26.94 9.79
C PHE A 140 -15.51 26.04 10.92
N ILE A 141 -14.82 24.94 11.23
CA ILE A 141 -15.20 24.02 12.32
C ILE A 141 -15.12 24.73 13.68
N ASP A 142 -14.04 25.46 13.93
CA ASP A 142 -13.77 26.18 15.18
C ASP A 142 -14.78 27.32 15.38
N GLU A 143 -15.01 28.15 14.36
CA GLU A 143 -15.95 29.28 14.40
C GLU A 143 -17.38 28.83 14.73
N ASN A 144 -17.79 27.68 14.17
CA ASN A 144 -19.12 27.12 14.37
C ASN A 144 -19.20 26.14 15.55
N LYS A 145 -18.08 25.90 16.24
CA LYS A 145 -17.98 25.01 17.42
C LYS A 145 -18.56 23.62 17.15
N LEU A 146 -18.24 23.06 15.99
CA LEU A 146 -18.73 21.73 15.58
C LEU A 146 -17.99 20.64 16.36
N LYS A 147 -18.72 19.59 16.76
CA LYS A 147 -18.10 18.39 17.37
C LYS A 147 -17.57 17.49 16.28
N VAL A 148 -16.27 17.19 16.31
CA VAL A 148 -15.55 16.43 15.29
C VAL A 148 -14.73 15.29 15.90
N SER A 149 -14.20 14.41 15.05
CA SER A 149 -13.33 13.33 15.51
C SER A 149 -12.01 13.82 16.09
N GLU A 150 -11.44 13.02 17.00
CA GLU A 150 -10.11 13.27 17.58
C GLU A 150 -9.05 13.38 16.47
N ASP A 151 -9.19 12.57 15.41
CA ASP A 151 -8.33 12.64 14.24
C ASP A 151 -8.39 14.03 13.55
N ILE A 152 -9.57 14.67 13.53
CA ILE A 152 -9.76 16.03 13.01
C ILE A 152 -9.17 17.08 13.97
N GLU A 153 -9.37 16.93 15.27
CA GLU A 153 -8.81 17.84 16.29
C GLU A 153 -7.27 17.90 16.20
N ASN A 154 -6.65 16.77 15.84
CA ASN A 154 -5.22 16.62 15.68
C ASN A 154 -4.64 17.26 14.41
N LEU A 155 -5.46 17.57 13.39
CA LEU A 155 -4.99 18.04 12.08
C LEU A 155 -4.15 19.31 12.14
N LYS A 156 -4.45 20.21 13.09
CA LYS A 156 -3.72 21.47 13.24
C LYS A 156 -2.26 21.25 13.65
N GLU A 157 -2.01 20.28 14.51
CA GLU A 157 -0.65 19.94 14.96
C GLU A 157 0.08 19.07 13.94
N ASP A 158 -0.64 18.12 13.32
CA ASP A 158 -0.08 17.29 12.26
C ASP A 158 0.31 18.13 11.05
N MET A 159 -0.54 19.04 10.60
CA MET A 159 -0.24 19.95 9.48
C MET A 159 1.01 20.80 9.74
N LYS A 160 1.19 21.31 10.97
CA LYS A 160 2.41 22.05 11.35
C LYS A 160 3.65 21.18 11.26
N THR A 161 3.54 19.93 11.73
CA THR A 161 4.65 18.98 11.70
C THR A 161 5.02 18.64 10.24
N LEU A 162 4.02 18.35 9.41
CA LEU A 162 4.19 18.08 7.99
C LEU A 162 4.79 19.26 7.22
N ASP A 163 4.38 20.49 7.54
CA ASP A 163 4.88 21.71 6.90
C ASP A 163 6.39 21.91 7.09
N VAL A 164 6.91 21.56 8.27
CA VAL A 164 8.36 21.59 8.53
C VAL A 164 9.09 20.56 7.67
N ILE A 165 8.54 19.35 7.58
CA ILE A 165 9.19 18.22 6.89
C ILE A 165 9.23 18.43 5.39
N ILE A 166 8.12 18.89 4.81
CA ILE A 166 8.01 19.02 3.37
C ILE A 166 8.93 20.13 2.84
N LYS A 167 9.14 21.21 3.61
CA LYS A 167 10.10 22.27 3.27
C LYS A 167 11.51 21.72 3.20
N GLU A 168 11.95 21.03 4.25
CA GLU A 168 13.28 20.38 4.26
C GLU A 168 13.42 19.34 3.14
N PHE A 169 12.37 18.57 2.86
CA PHE A 169 12.34 17.65 1.74
C PHE A 169 12.57 18.36 0.40
N PHE A 170 11.88 19.48 0.15
CA PHE A 170 12.03 20.25 -1.08
C PHE A 170 13.41 20.93 -1.18
N ASP A 171 13.95 21.44 -0.07
CA ASP A 171 15.29 22.02 -0.01
C ASP A 171 16.33 20.96 -0.43
N ILE A 172 16.24 19.76 0.15
CA ILE A 172 17.17 18.66 -0.11
C ILE A 172 17.15 18.18 -1.56
N ILE A 173 15.96 17.99 -2.15
CA ILE A 173 15.88 17.55 -3.55
C ILE A 173 16.39 18.63 -4.51
N SER A 174 16.39 19.91 -4.10
CA SER A 174 16.89 21.03 -4.89
C SER A 174 18.42 21.19 -4.81
N GLU A 175 19.04 21.04 -3.64
CA GLU A 175 20.46 21.35 -3.40
C GLU A 175 21.43 20.19 -3.71
N LYS A 176 20.93 18.96 -3.87
CA LYS A 176 21.74 17.75 -4.18
C LYS A 176 22.84 17.49 -3.12
N ASN A 177 22.57 17.76 -1.85
CA ASN A 177 23.53 17.57 -0.76
C ASN A 177 23.39 16.20 -0.08
N LEU A 178 24.50 15.48 0.03
CA LEU A 178 24.62 14.12 0.58
C LEU A 178 24.30 14.02 2.07
N ASN A 179 24.82 14.95 2.86
CA ASN A 179 24.70 14.89 4.32
C ASN A 179 23.27 15.17 4.79
N GLU A 180 22.55 15.96 4.01
CA GLU A 180 21.19 16.39 4.33
C GLU A 180 20.17 15.27 4.09
N ILE A 181 20.38 14.40 3.09
CA ILE A 181 19.51 13.23 2.83
C ILE A 181 19.54 12.25 4.01
N ASN A 182 20.72 11.94 4.55
CA ASN A 182 20.83 11.05 5.73
C ASN A 182 20.22 11.68 6.99
N LEU A 183 20.36 13.00 7.15
CA LEU A 183 19.76 13.74 8.25
C LEU A 183 18.22 13.70 8.16
N LEU A 184 17.68 13.89 6.96
CA LEU A 184 16.25 13.81 6.70
C LEU A 184 15.70 12.39 6.92
N ASP A 185 16.41 11.33 6.51
CA ASP A 185 15.95 9.95 6.76
C ASP A 185 15.83 9.66 8.27
N ASN A 186 16.82 10.07 9.06
CA ASN A 186 16.78 9.95 10.52
C ASN A 186 15.65 10.79 11.12
N LYS A 187 15.47 12.02 10.66
CA LYS A 187 14.40 12.89 11.13
C LYS A 187 13.03 12.31 10.80
N ILE A 188 12.82 11.87 9.56
CA ILE A 188 11.63 11.16 9.11
C ILE A 188 11.37 10.00 10.06
N ARG A 189 12.35 9.13 10.36
CA ARG A 189 12.27 8.03 11.36
C ARG A 189 11.74 8.45 12.72
N GLU A 190 12.11 9.61 13.21
CA GLU A 190 11.74 10.09 14.55
C GLU A 190 10.43 10.88 14.62
N ILE A 191 9.86 11.27 13.48
CA ILE A 191 8.62 12.05 13.45
C ILE A 191 7.44 11.28 14.03
N LYS A 192 6.75 11.96 14.94
CA LYS A 192 5.53 11.51 15.59
C LYS A 192 4.40 12.44 15.21
N LEU A 193 3.40 11.90 14.56
CA LEU A 193 2.14 12.60 14.30
C LEU A 193 1.17 12.27 15.43
N LYS A 194 0.29 13.20 15.76
CA LYS A 194 -0.84 12.94 16.65
C LYS A 194 -1.71 11.84 16.07
N ASN A 195 -1.97 11.89 14.76
CA ASN A 195 -2.59 10.78 14.05
C ASN A 195 -1.55 9.77 13.56
N SER A 196 -1.03 8.98 14.50
CA SER A 196 0.08 8.03 14.27
C SER A 196 -0.15 7.04 13.11
N ASN A 197 -1.42 6.75 12.78
CA ASN A 197 -1.78 5.86 11.67
C ASN A 197 -1.30 6.36 10.30
N TYR A 198 -1.15 7.68 10.14
CA TYR A 198 -0.71 8.28 8.88
C TYR A 198 0.81 8.39 8.74
N GLU A 199 1.58 8.14 9.81
CA GLU A 199 3.04 8.24 9.78
C GLU A 199 3.64 7.35 8.71
N ARG A 200 3.16 6.11 8.59
CA ARG A 200 3.64 5.16 7.58
C ARG A 200 3.39 5.67 6.16
N SER A 201 2.21 6.23 5.91
CA SER A 201 1.84 6.76 4.60
C SER A 201 2.73 7.95 4.23
N MET A 202 2.92 8.87 5.18
CA MET A 202 3.81 10.02 5.04
C MET A 202 5.23 9.59 4.69
N ARG A 203 5.82 8.69 5.48
CA ARG A 203 7.19 8.17 5.26
C ARG A 203 7.34 7.52 3.89
N ASN A 204 6.40 6.65 3.54
CA ASN A 204 6.40 5.95 2.27
C ASN A 204 6.33 6.93 1.09
N SER A 205 5.53 8.00 1.20
CA SER A 205 5.42 9.00 0.13
C SER A 205 6.74 9.73 -0.15
N ILE A 206 7.54 9.99 0.88
CA ILE A 206 8.85 10.64 0.74
C ILE A 206 9.87 9.66 0.15
N ILE A 207 9.97 8.45 0.71
CA ILE A 207 10.94 7.44 0.29
C ILE A 207 10.68 6.98 -1.15
N ALA A 208 9.41 6.87 -1.54
CA ALA A 208 9.01 6.47 -2.89
C ALA A 208 9.09 7.62 -3.92
N ASN A 209 9.38 8.86 -3.49
CA ASN A 209 9.50 9.97 -4.42
C ASN A 209 10.67 9.73 -5.39
N GLN A 210 10.42 9.94 -6.69
CA GLN A 210 11.37 9.63 -7.74
C GLN A 210 12.65 10.47 -7.67
N TYR A 211 12.55 11.75 -7.29
CA TYR A 211 13.70 12.64 -7.14
C TYR A 211 14.51 12.29 -5.90
N TYR A 212 13.83 11.97 -4.80
CA TYR A 212 14.47 11.49 -3.58
C TYR A 212 15.25 10.20 -3.86
N LEU A 213 14.61 9.22 -4.49
CA LEU A 213 15.23 7.94 -4.84
C LEU A 213 16.39 8.14 -5.82
N TYR A 214 16.24 9.00 -6.83
CA TYR A 214 17.31 9.31 -7.78
C TYR A 214 18.52 9.93 -7.07
N ASN A 215 18.30 10.93 -6.23
CA ASN A 215 19.38 11.58 -5.47
C ASN A 215 20.05 10.57 -4.52
N PHE A 216 19.26 9.76 -3.82
CA PHE A 216 19.75 8.68 -2.95
C PHE A 216 20.56 7.62 -3.69
N LEU A 217 20.13 7.19 -4.88
CA LEU A 217 20.90 6.25 -5.72
C LEU A 217 22.21 6.88 -6.19
N LYS A 218 22.18 8.16 -6.57
CA LYS A 218 23.39 8.90 -6.97
C LYS A 218 24.40 8.98 -5.82
N ILE A 219 23.92 9.13 -4.58
CA ILE A 219 24.74 9.05 -3.36
C ILE A 219 25.40 7.69 -3.26
N PHE A 220 24.61 6.61 -3.31
CA PHE A 220 25.13 5.25 -3.21
C PHE A 220 26.20 4.95 -4.26
N VAL A 221 25.98 5.39 -5.50
CA VAL A 221 26.97 5.24 -6.57
C VAL A 221 28.26 6.00 -6.24
N LYS A 222 28.17 7.25 -5.76
CA LYS A 222 29.34 8.05 -5.40
C LYS A 222 30.13 7.46 -4.23
N GLU A 223 29.46 6.93 -3.21
CA GLU A 223 30.12 6.23 -2.11
C GLU A 223 30.82 4.95 -2.58
N ILE A 224 30.18 4.18 -3.47
CA ILE A 224 30.79 3.01 -4.11
C ILE A 224 32.02 3.41 -4.93
N GLU A 225 31.95 4.52 -5.68
CA GLU A 225 33.07 5.07 -6.45
C GLU A 225 34.23 5.54 -5.56
N GLN A 226 33.94 6.21 -4.44
CA GLN A 226 34.95 6.59 -3.45
C GLN A 226 35.60 5.36 -2.79
N GLN A 227 34.83 4.31 -2.49
CA GLN A 227 35.38 3.03 -2.03
C GLN A 227 36.21 2.32 -3.12
N LYS A 228 35.88 2.52 -4.40
CA LYS A 228 36.66 2.06 -5.57
C LYS A 228 38.07 2.65 -5.58
N SER A 229 38.21 3.92 -5.20
CA SER A 229 39.49 4.63 -5.07
C SER A 229 40.41 4.06 -3.99
N TYR A 230 39.88 3.29 -3.02
CA TYR A 230 40.65 2.61 -1.97
C TYR A 230 40.93 1.12 -2.27
N GLY A 231 40.68 0.68 -3.51
CA GLY A 231 41.39 -0.43 -4.16
C GLY A 231 41.17 -1.86 -3.67
N LYS A 232 40.42 -2.13 -2.59
CA LYS A 232 40.35 -3.51 -2.03
C LYS A 232 38.96 -4.11 -1.78
N ASN A 233 37.87 -3.37 -2.02
CA ASN A 233 36.54 -3.77 -1.51
C ASN A 233 35.41 -4.00 -2.51
N ILE A 234 35.55 -3.72 -3.81
CA ILE A 234 34.47 -4.00 -4.81
C ILE A 234 34.05 -5.45 -4.78
N LEU A 235 35.01 -6.36 -4.73
CA LEU A 235 34.75 -7.79 -4.75
C LEU A 235 34.13 -8.29 -3.43
N ASN A 236 34.54 -7.73 -2.29
CA ASN A 236 33.93 -8.01 -1.00
C ASN A 236 32.48 -7.51 -0.96
N THR A 237 32.23 -6.30 -1.46
CA THR A 237 30.90 -5.69 -1.52
C THR A 237 29.98 -6.44 -2.48
N MET A 238 30.47 -6.91 -3.64
CA MET A 238 29.72 -7.79 -4.55
C MET A 238 29.41 -9.16 -3.91
N GLY A 239 30.36 -9.73 -3.15
CA GLY A 239 30.14 -10.97 -2.41
C GLY A 239 29.07 -10.83 -1.31
N ILE A 240 29.08 -9.71 -0.58
CA ILE A 240 28.06 -9.37 0.43
C ILE A 240 26.70 -9.12 -0.23
N PHE A 241 26.66 -8.37 -1.34
CA PHE A 241 25.42 -8.13 -2.09
C PHE A 241 24.82 -9.44 -2.62
N LEU A 242 25.62 -10.34 -3.19
CA LEU A 242 25.14 -11.64 -3.66
C LEU A 242 24.70 -12.56 -2.52
N SER A 243 25.36 -12.52 -1.35
CA SER A 243 24.90 -13.30 -0.19
C SER A 243 23.57 -12.78 0.34
N ILE A 244 23.37 -11.46 0.37
CA ILE A 244 22.11 -10.84 0.78
C ILE A 244 20.99 -11.22 -0.21
N PHE A 245 21.23 -11.14 -1.52
CA PHE A 245 20.23 -11.57 -2.53
C PHE A 245 19.92 -13.08 -2.43
N SER A 246 20.89 -13.92 -2.12
CA SER A 246 20.67 -15.36 -1.87
C SER A 246 19.80 -15.60 -0.62
N VAL A 247 20.04 -14.86 0.47
CA VAL A 247 19.27 -14.99 1.72
C VAL A 247 17.85 -14.42 1.56
N ILE A 248 17.69 -13.31 0.84
CA ILE A 248 16.37 -12.73 0.52
C ILE A 248 15.57 -13.66 -0.41
N GLY A 249 16.22 -14.31 -1.38
CA GLY A 249 15.58 -15.33 -2.23
C GLY A 249 15.02 -16.51 -1.44
N LEU A 250 15.76 -16.98 -0.43
CA LEU A 250 15.30 -18.02 0.51
C LEU A 250 14.11 -17.54 1.38
N GLY A 251 14.15 -16.30 1.86
CA GLY A 251 13.07 -15.72 2.67
C GLY A 251 11.76 -15.55 1.88
N ILE A 252 11.84 -15.11 0.62
CA ILE A 252 10.69 -14.96 -0.28
C ILE A 252 10.09 -16.33 -0.61
N SER A 253 10.91 -17.36 -0.80
CA SER A 253 10.47 -18.75 -1.01
C SER A 253 9.79 -19.38 0.21
N SER A 254 10.08 -18.90 1.43
CA SER A 254 9.43 -19.37 2.67
C SER A 254 8.09 -18.67 2.93
N ILE A 255 7.91 -17.46 2.40
CA ILE A 255 6.71 -16.63 2.58
C ILE A 255 5.68 -16.93 1.50
N LEU A 256 6.13 -17.18 0.27
CA LEU A 256 5.28 -17.69 -0.80
C LEU A 256 5.12 -19.19 -0.59
N ASN A 257 3.88 -19.69 -0.60
CA ASN A 257 3.54 -21.11 -0.42
C ASN A 257 3.93 -21.93 -1.68
N ILE A 258 5.19 -21.83 -2.09
CA ILE A 258 5.76 -22.52 -3.26
C ILE A 258 5.93 -23.98 -2.85
N LYS A 259 5.48 -24.93 -3.70
CA LYS A 259 5.55 -26.38 -3.41
C LYS A 259 6.94 -26.75 -2.84
N ASN A 260 6.97 -27.59 -1.80
CA ASN A 260 8.16 -27.95 -0.99
C ASN A 260 9.41 -28.33 -1.81
N ASN A 261 9.24 -28.73 -3.07
CA ASN A 261 10.29 -29.20 -3.96
C ASN A 261 11.01 -28.04 -4.65
N HIS A 262 10.32 -26.93 -4.90
CA HIS A 262 10.94 -25.70 -5.38
C HIS A 262 11.82 -25.07 -4.30
N PHE A 263 11.39 -25.10 -3.03
CA PHE A 263 12.24 -24.68 -1.90
C PHE A 263 13.50 -25.55 -1.81
N SER A 264 13.36 -26.86 -1.98
CA SER A 264 14.48 -27.81 -1.94
C SER A 264 15.51 -27.54 -3.05
N ILE A 265 15.05 -27.37 -4.30
CA ILE A 265 15.91 -27.03 -5.45
C ILE A 265 16.57 -25.66 -5.27
N TRP A 266 15.83 -24.67 -4.79
CA TRP A 266 16.35 -23.32 -4.57
C TRP A 266 17.39 -23.29 -3.44
N SER A 267 17.16 -24.01 -2.35
CA SER A 267 18.11 -24.18 -1.25
C SER A 267 19.42 -24.81 -1.71
N MET A 268 19.36 -25.83 -2.56
CA MET A 268 20.55 -26.45 -3.15
C MET A 268 21.33 -25.47 -4.05
N ILE A 269 20.64 -24.70 -4.91
CA ILE A 269 21.27 -23.68 -5.77
C ILE A 269 21.96 -22.60 -4.93
N CYS A 270 21.28 -22.09 -3.90
CA CYS A 270 21.84 -21.12 -2.96
C CYS A 270 23.08 -21.67 -2.23
N GLY A 271 23.05 -22.92 -1.78
CA GLY A 271 24.19 -23.58 -1.13
C GLY A 271 25.41 -23.71 -2.05
N VAL A 272 25.21 -24.09 -3.31
CA VAL A 272 26.29 -24.19 -4.31
C VAL A 272 26.90 -22.83 -4.63
N ILE A 273 26.08 -21.79 -4.79
CA ILE A 273 26.56 -20.41 -5.03
C ILE A 273 27.39 -19.91 -3.84
N LEU A 274 26.95 -20.17 -2.60
CA LEU A 274 27.67 -19.78 -1.39
C LEU A 274 29.05 -20.44 -1.27
N ILE A 275 29.14 -21.74 -1.55
CA ILE A 275 30.44 -22.47 -1.52
C ILE A 275 31.36 -21.95 -2.63
N THR A 276 30.83 -21.78 -3.84
CA THR A 276 31.62 -21.32 -5.01
C THR A 276 32.18 -19.92 -4.77
N MET A 277 31.36 -19.01 -4.22
CA MET A 277 31.79 -17.65 -3.91
C MET A 277 32.77 -17.60 -2.74
N SER A 278 32.61 -18.45 -1.73
CA SER A 278 33.57 -18.57 -0.63
C SER A 278 34.93 -19.08 -1.12
N GLY A 279 34.93 -20.03 -2.06
CA GLY A 279 36.14 -20.52 -2.73
C GLY A 279 36.83 -19.45 -3.57
N LEU A 280 36.09 -18.69 -4.38
CA LEU A 280 36.63 -17.55 -5.13
C LEU A 280 37.22 -16.48 -4.20
N PHE A 281 36.55 -16.19 -3.08
CA PHE A 281 37.03 -15.25 -2.07
C PHE A 281 38.34 -15.70 -1.41
N TYR A 282 38.46 -17.01 -1.13
CA TYR A 282 39.70 -17.60 -0.62
C TYR A 282 40.85 -17.45 -1.61
N LEU A 283 40.60 -17.74 -2.90
CA LEU A 283 41.61 -17.66 -3.95
C LEU A 283 42.11 -16.23 -4.19
N ILE A 284 41.23 -15.24 -4.09
CA ILE A 284 41.59 -13.83 -4.37
C ILE A 284 42.27 -13.15 -3.19
N ASN A 285 42.03 -13.63 -1.95
CA ASN A 285 42.52 -13.00 -0.72
C ASN A 285 43.66 -13.79 -0.04
N PHE A 286 44.33 -14.66 -0.80
CA PHE A 286 45.41 -15.55 -0.39
C PHE A 286 46.69 -14.75 -0.11
N ASP A 287 46.75 -14.18 1.09
CA ASP A 287 47.90 -13.44 1.62
C ASP A 287 48.31 -14.12 2.95
N GLU A 288 49.61 -14.34 3.13
CA GLU A 288 50.27 -15.37 3.97
C GLU A 288 50.15 -15.19 5.50
N ARG A 289 49.09 -14.56 6.02
CA ARG A 289 48.81 -14.47 7.48
C ARG A 289 47.51 -15.19 7.84
N ILE A 290 47.63 -16.50 8.01
CA ILE A 290 46.55 -17.50 7.83
C ILE A 290 45.61 -17.70 9.03
N LYS A 291 45.89 -17.29 10.28
CA LYS A 291 45.05 -17.77 11.41
C LYS A 291 43.65 -17.12 11.56
N ASN A 292 43.48 -15.82 11.31
CA ASN A 292 42.18 -15.14 11.53
C ASN A 292 41.29 -15.01 10.28
N LYS A 293 41.83 -15.26 9.08
CA LYS A 293 41.06 -15.24 7.82
C LYS A 293 40.32 -16.56 7.54
N VAL A 294 40.89 -17.69 7.98
CA VAL A 294 40.30 -19.03 7.75
C VAL A 294 38.92 -19.18 8.39
N ILE A 295 38.71 -18.63 9.60
CA ILE A 295 37.42 -18.69 10.30
C ILE A 295 36.31 -17.95 9.51
N LYS A 296 36.64 -16.81 8.88
CA LYS A 296 35.68 -16.02 8.10
C LYS A 296 35.24 -16.69 6.80
N ILE A 297 36.08 -17.57 6.24
CA ILE A 297 35.81 -18.33 5.02
C ILE A 297 35.09 -19.65 5.35
N LEU A 298 35.40 -20.23 6.51
CA LEU A 298 34.78 -21.48 6.95
C LEU A 298 33.29 -21.30 7.23
N PHE A 299 32.86 -20.17 7.80
CA PHE A 299 31.45 -19.90 8.11
C PHE A 299 30.51 -20.03 6.88
N PRO A 300 30.72 -19.30 5.76
CA PRO A 300 29.84 -19.42 4.59
C PRO A 300 29.97 -20.78 3.88
N ILE A 301 31.12 -21.46 3.93
CA ILE A 301 31.25 -22.85 3.45
C ILE A 301 30.40 -23.81 4.28
N THR A 302 30.46 -23.72 5.60
CA THR A 302 29.66 -24.56 6.50
C THR A 302 28.16 -24.30 6.32
N MET A 303 27.76 -23.04 6.16
CA MET A 303 26.37 -22.68 5.89
C MET A 303 25.89 -23.21 4.52
N GLY A 304 26.72 -23.11 3.48
CA GLY A 304 26.42 -23.66 2.17
C GLY A 304 26.26 -25.18 2.18
N MET A 305 27.10 -25.90 2.91
CA MET A 305 26.99 -27.35 3.09
C MET A 305 25.70 -27.75 3.82
N VAL A 306 25.33 -27.01 4.88
CA VAL A 306 24.06 -27.24 5.60
C VAL A 306 22.85 -27.04 4.69
N LEU A 307 22.86 -26.02 3.82
CA LEU A 307 21.78 -25.77 2.87
C LEU A 307 21.64 -26.87 1.82
N ILE A 308 22.75 -27.40 1.31
CA ILE A 308 22.74 -28.53 0.38
C ILE A 308 22.16 -29.78 1.05
N VAL A 309 22.55 -30.06 2.30
CA VAL A 309 22.04 -31.22 3.05
C VAL A 309 20.55 -31.06 3.35
N ILE A 310 20.10 -29.90 3.83
CA ILE A 310 18.67 -29.63 4.09
C ILE A 310 17.87 -29.75 2.79
N GLY A 311 18.32 -29.12 1.70
CA GLY A 311 17.66 -29.21 0.41
C GLY A 311 17.59 -30.65 -0.14
N GLY A 312 18.69 -31.41 -0.02
CA GLY A 312 18.74 -32.81 -0.44
C GLY A 312 17.84 -33.74 0.38
N VAL A 313 17.81 -33.57 1.70
CA VAL A 313 16.90 -34.33 2.59
C VAL A 313 15.45 -33.96 2.28
N SER A 314 15.12 -32.68 2.15
CA SER A 314 13.78 -32.23 1.80
C SER A 314 13.32 -32.72 0.42
N PHE A 315 14.21 -32.77 -0.58
CA PHE A 315 13.92 -33.35 -1.90
C PHE A 315 13.64 -34.87 -1.82
N GLY A 316 14.37 -35.60 -0.97
CA GLY A 316 14.18 -37.04 -0.78
C GLY A 316 12.86 -37.41 -0.08
N TYR A 317 12.39 -36.58 0.86
CA TYR A 317 11.11 -36.78 1.57
C TYR A 317 9.89 -36.32 0.77
N PHE A 318 10.06 -35.37 -0.14
CA PHE A 318 9.00 -34.86 -1.01
C PHE A 318 9.41 -35.01 -2.49
N PRO A 319 9.45 -36.22 -3.06
CA PRO A 319 9.68 -36.37 -4.49
C PRO A 319 8.53 -35.73 -5.29
N GLU A 320 8.83 -34.93 -6.31
CA GLU A 320 7.79 -34.29 -7.12
C GLU A 320 7.11 -35.34 -7.98
N LYS A 321 5.95 -35.85 -7.57
CA LYS A 321 5.03 -36.41 -8.55
C LYS A 321 4.43 -35.23 -9.29
N ASN A 322 5.02 -34.88 -10.42
CA ASN A 322 4.56 -33.80 -11.28
C ASN A 322 3.08 -34.07 -11.63
N GLU A 323 2.19 -33.25 -11.11
CA GLU A 323 0.73 -33.42 -11.22
C GLU A 323 0.26 -33.45 -12.70
N ASN A 324 1.01 -32.80 -13.60
CA ASN A 324 0.77 -32.87 -15.03
C ASN A 324 1.22 -34.21 -15.62
N ILE A 325 2.32 -34.79 -15.13
CA ILE A 325 2.76 -36.14 -15.54
C ILE A 325 1.81 -37.19 -14.99
N SER A 326 1.34 -37.10 -13.74
CA SER A 326 0.38 -38.07 -13.21
C SER A 326 -0.97 -38.01 -13.94
N LYS A 327 -1.46 -36.80 -14.28
CA LYS A 327 -2.65 -36.63 -15.12
C LYS A 327 -2.42 -37.18 -16.54
N LEU A 328 -1.23 -36.99 -17.10
CA LEU A 328 -0.86 -37.55 -18.40
C LEU A 328 -0.78 -39.09 -18.36
N GLU A 329 -0.22 -39.66 -17.30
CA GLU A 329 -0.16 -41.11 -17.06
C GLU A 329 -1.58 -41.70 -16.94
N GLU A 330 -2.48 -41.07 -16.18
CA GLU A 330 -3.89 -41.48 -16.09
C GLU A 330 -4.60 -41.42 -17.45
N GLN A 331 -4.41 -40.33 -18.21
CA GLN A 331 -4.97 -40.19 -19.55
C GLN A 331 -4.43 -41.24 -20.53
N ILE A 332 -3.13 -41.53 -20.49
CA ILE A 332 -2.51 -42.59 -21.30
C ILE A 332 -3.09 -43.95 -20.92
N GLN A 333 -3.28 -44.22 -19.62
CA GLN A 333 -3.83 -45.49 -19.17
C GLN A 333 -5.29 -45.67 -19.58
N GLU A 334 -6.09 -44.60 -19.54
CA GLU A 334 -7.48 -44.61 -20.04
C GLU A 334 -7.53 -44.87 -21.55
N LEU A 335 -6.62 -44.25 -22.31
CA LEU A 335 -6.49 -44.49 -23.76
C LEU A 335 -6.07 -45.92 -24.08
N ILE A 336 -5.12 -46.50 -23.34
CA ILE A 336 -4.71 -47.92 -23.49
C ILE A 336 -5.90 -48.84 -23.23
N ASN A 337 -6.68 -48.58 -22.17
CA ASN A 337 -7.86 -49.40 -21.85
C ASN A 337 -8.93 -49.32 -22.94
N LYS A 338 -9.21 -48.12 -23.47
CA LYS A 338 -10.14 -47.94 -24.60
C LYS A 338 -9.66 -48.67 -25.85
N ASN A 339 -8.37 -48.60 -26.17
CA ASN A 339 -7.81 -49.33 -27.32
C ASN A 339 -7.96 -50.84 -27.18
N ASN A 340 -7.70 -51.40 -25.99
CA ASN A 340 -7.88 -52.83 -25.73
C ASN A 340 -9.34 -53.27 -25.88
N GLU A 341 -10.31 -52.42 -25.50
CA GLU A 341 -11.73 -52.71 -25.70
C GLU A 341 -12.11 -52.69 -27.18
N ILE A 342 -11.60 -51.71 -27.94
CA ILE A 342 -11.80 -51.62 -29.39
C ILE A 342 -11.21 -52.84 -30.09
N GLU A 343 -10.00 -53.28 -29.72
CA GLU A 343 -9.36 -54.46 -30.30
C GLU A 343 -10.21 -55.73 -30.06
N LYS A 344 -10.77 -55.89 -28.86
CA LYS A 344 -11.73 -56.97 -28.57
C LYS A 344 -12.97 -56.89 -29.45
N ARG A 345 -13.57 -55.69 -29.60
CA ARG A 345 -14.74 -55.49 -30.48
C ARG A 345 -14.41 -55.82 -31.94
N LEU A 346 -13.24 -55.41 -32.42
CA LEU A 346 -12.78 -55.71 -33.77
C LEU A 346 -12.55 -57.22 -33.98
N ASP A 347 -12.05 -57.93 -32.96
CA ASP A 347 -11.95 -59.40 -32.99
C ASP A 347 -13.33 -60.06 -33.03
N TYR A 348 -14.30 -59.57 -32.24
CA TYR A 348 -15.68 -60.03 -32.31
C TYR A 348 -16.31 -59.79 -33.68
N GLU A 349 -16.14 -58.60 -34.27
CA GLU A 349 -16.63 -58.30 -35.63
C GLU A 349 -15.96 -59.17 -36.70
N LYS A 350 -14.65 -59.44 -36.59
CA LYS A 350 -13.96 -60.39 -37.46
C LYS A 350 -14.48 -61.82 -37.31
N ARG A 351 -14.85 -62.24 -36.09
CA ARG A 351 -15.48 -63.56 -35.86
C ARG A 351 -16.89 -63.62 -36.42
N ILE A 352 -17.69 -62.58 -36.23
CA ILE A 352 -19.05 -62.47 -36.78
C ILE A 352 -19.02 -62.50 -38.30
N SER A 353 -18.18 -61.67 -38.94
CA SER A 353 -18.06 -61.67 -40.41
C SER A 353 -17.54 -62.98 -41.00
N LYS A 354 -16.73 -63.76 -40.25
CA LYS A 354 -16.38 -65.14 -40.63
C LYS A 354 -17.53 -66.14 -40.48
N LEU A 355 -18.46 -65.89 -39.56
CA LEU A 355 -19.67 -66.71 -39.40
C LEU A 355 -20.73 -66.36 -40.44
N GLU A 356 -20.84 -65.10 -40.85
CA GLU A 356 -21.78 -64.63 -41.89
C GLU A 356 -21.34 -64.99 -43.32
N ASN A 357 -20.03 -65.14 -43.57
CA ASN A 357 -19.47 -65.60 -44.84
C ASN A 357 -19.32 -67.13 -44.96
N LYS A 358 -19.99 -67.89 -44.07
CA LYS A 358 -20.10 -69.35 -44.08
C LYS A 358 -21.55 -69.74 -44.33
#